data_AF-A0A8X8KB67-F1
#
_entry.id   AF-A0A8X8KB67-F1
#
_cell.length_a   1.000
_cell.length_b   1.000
_cell.length_c   1.000
_cell.angle_alpha   90.00
_cell.angle_beta   90.00
_cell.angle_gamma   90.00
#
_symmetry.space_group_name_H-M   'P 1'
#
loop_
_entity.id
_entity.type
_entity.pdbx_description
1 polymer ?
#
loop_
_entity_poly.entity_id
_entity_poly.type
_entity_poly.pdbx_seq_one_letter_code
_entity_poly.pdbx_strand_id
1 'polypeptide(L)' 'MDWKFAGRILAKDINRAAHVVAAVVFSAAWFGNSLDAAILAASAWVSIRALGFLLDAWAGPAP' A
#
# COMPACT_ATOMS: atom_id res chain seq x y z
N MET A 1 -11.80 19.82 13.58
CA MET A 1 -11.24 19.30 12.32
C MET A 1 -11.07 17.81 12.47
N ASP A 2 -11.68 17.03 11.60
CA ASP A 2 -11.76 15.57 11.71
C ASP A 2 -10.48 14.90 11.15
N TRP A 3 -9.34 15.23 11.75
CA TRP A 3 -8.01 14.77 11.31
C TRP A 3 -7.89 13.24 11.35
N LYS A 4 -8.66 12.58 12.23
CA LYS A 4 -8.79 11.11 12.27
C LYS A 4 -9.50 10.57 11.03
N PHE A 5 -10.59 11.21 10.60
CA PHE A 5 -11.29 10.85 9.37
C PHE A 5 -10.40 11.05 8.13
N ALA A 6 -9.66 12.16 8.05
CA ALA A 6 -8.68 12.40 6.99
C ALA A 6 -7.57 11.32 6.98
N GLY A 7 -7.04 10.96 8.15
CA GLY A 7 -6.07 9.86 8.28
C GLY A 7 -6.61 8.51 7.79
N ARG A 8 -7.89 8.24 8.03
CA ARG A 8 -8.56 7.01 7.60
C ARG A 8 -8.80 6.94 6.09
N ILE A 9 -9.18 8.07 5.46
CA ILE A 9 -9.28 8.16 4.00
C ILE A 9 -7.89 7.96 3.38
N LEU A 10 -6.88 8.64 3.92
CA LEU A 10 -5.50 8.49 3.44
C LEU A 10 -5.00 7.06 3.56
N ALA A 11 -5.31 6.36 4.67
CA ALA A 11 -4.97 4.94 4.83
C ALA A 11 -5.61 4.05 3.75
N LYS A 12 -6.87 4.31 3.38
CA LYS A 12 -7.56 3.60 2.29
C LYS A 12 -6.92 3.90 0.94
N ASP A 13 -6.62 5.16 0.66
CA ASP A 13 -6.03 5.57 -0.62
C ASP A 13 -4.61 5.04 -0.80
N ILE A 14 -3.79 5.07 0.27
CA ILE A 14 -2.45 4.47 0.28
C ILE A 14 -2.54 2.97 0.03
N ASN A 15 -3.45 2.27 0.70
CA ASN A 15 -3.65 0.85 0.46
C ASN A 15 -4.08 0.58 -0.98
N ARG A 16 -4.99 1.38 -1.55
CA ARG A 16 -5.42 1.22 -2.94
C ARG A 16 -4.26 1.43 -3.91
N ALA A 17 -3.49 2.49 -3.72
CA ALA A 17 -2.28 2.79 -4.50
C ALA A 17 -1.26 1.65 -4.40
N ALA A 18 -1.04 1.09 -3.20
CA ALA A 18 -0.14 -0.03 -2.99
C ALA A 18 -0.46 -1.23 -3.89
N HIS A 19 -1.74 -1.64 -3.95
CA HIS A 19 -2.12 -2.79 -4.80
C HIS A 19 -1.97 -2.47 -6.28
N VAL A 20 -2.33 -1.26 -6.72
CA VAL A 20 -2.20 -0.88 -8.14
C VAL A 20 -0.72 -0.88 -8.55
N VAL A 21 0.14 -0.25 -7.74
CA VAL A 21 1.59 -0.21 -8.00
C VAL A 21 2.18 -1.62 -7.99
N ALA A 22 1.83 -2.43 -7.00
CA ALA A 22 2.30 -3.81 -6.91
C ALA A 22 1.86 -4.65 -8.11
N ALA A 23 0.60 -4.53 -8.54
CA ALA A 23 0.08 -5.23 -9.71
C ALA A 23 0.82 -4.81 -10.98
N VAL A 24 1.04 -3.51 -11.19
CA VAL A 24 1.78 -2.99 -12.36
C VAL A 24 3.22 -3.50 -12.38
N VAL A 25 3.94 -3.39 -11.25
CA VAL A 25 5.35 -3.81 -11.19
C VAL A 25 5.46 -5.34 -11.29
N PHE A 26 4.57 -6.09 -10.63
CA PHE A 26 4.56 -7.55 -10.73
C PHE A 26 4.25 -8.01 -12.16
N SER A 27 3.24 -7.43 -12.82
CA SER A 27 2.95 -7.73 -14.22
C SER A 27 4.13 -7.40 -15.13
N ALA A 28 4.77 -6.24 -14.95
CA ALA A 28 5.97 -5.88 -15.72
C ALA A 28 7.15 -6.84 -15.47
N ALA A 29 7.39 -7.23 -14.22
CA ALA A 29 8.45 -8.16 -13.84
C ALA A 29 8.22 -9.58 -14.38
N TRP A 30 6.96 -10.04 -14.35
CA TRP A 30 6.54 -11.34 -14.87
C TRP A 30 6.79 -11.45 -16.38
N PHE A 31 6.42 -10.44 -17.16
CA PHE A 31 6.70 -10.42 -18.60
C PHE A 31 8.15 -10.07 -18.94
N GLY A 32 8.86 -9.37 -18.05
CA GLY A 32 10.29 -9.08 -18.18
C GLY A 32 11.21 -10.21 -17.70
N ASN A 33 10.66 -11.31 -17.19
CA ASN A 33 11.37 -12.47 -16.65
C ASN A 33 12.45 -12.11 -15.60
N SER A 34 12.20 -11.05 -14.81
CA SER A 34 13.14 -10.56 -13.79
C SER A 34 12.59 -10.79 -12.38
N LEU A 35 13.07 -11.86 -11.76
CA LEU A 35 12.68 -12.26 -10.40
C LEU A 35 13.01 -11.16 -9.36
N ASP A 36 14.12 -10.45 -9.54
CA ASP A 36 14.53 -9.36 -8.65
C ASP A 36 13.50 -8.22 -8.62
N ALA A 37 12.92 -7.88 -9.77
CA ALA A 37 11.89 -6.85 -9.85
C ALA A 37 10.59 -7.30 -9.17
N ALA A 38 10.24 -8.58 -9.25
CA ALA A 38 9.08 -9.14 -8.54
C ALA A 38 9.28 -9.11 -7.02
N ILE A 39 10.49 -9.43 -6.53
CA ILE A 39 10.84 -9.37 -5.11
C ILE A 39 10.80 -7.92 -4.60
N LEU A 40 11.37 -6.97 -5.36
CA LEU A 40 11.33 -5.55 -5.02
C LEU A 40 9.89 -4.99 -5.03
N ALA A 41 9.05 -5.43 -5.96
CA ALA A 41 7.63 -5.07 -5.99
C ALA A 41 6.90 -5.58 -4.75
N ALA A 42 7.14 -6.83 -4.37
CA ALA A 42 6.50 -7.46 -3.22
C ALA A 42 6.95 -6.78 -1.92
N SER A 43 8.24 -6.47 -1.76
CA SER A 43 8.75 -5.78 -0.58
C SER A 43 8.19 -4.35 -0.46
N ALA A 44 8.17 -3.60 -1.57
CA ALA A 44 7.54 -2.28 -1.61
C ALA A 44 6.05 -2.34 -1.25
N TRP A 45 5.32 -3.32 -1.77
CA TRP A 45 3.90 -3.53 -1.44
C TRP A 45 3.69 -3.77 0.06
N VAL A 46 4.49 -4.65 0.66
CA VAL A 46 4.43 -4.94 2.10
C VAL A 46 4.71 -3.67 2.92
N SER A 47 5.75 -2.91 2.57
CA SER A 47 6.09 -1.66 3.28
C SER A 47 4.99 -0.62 3.22
N ILE A 48 4.39 -0.40 2.04
CA ILE A 48 3.30 0.57 1.88
C ILE A 48 2.05 0.12 2.65
N ARG A 49 1.74 -1.18 2.63
CA ARG A 49 0.61 -1.73 3.36
C ARG A 49 0.79 -1.64 4.88
N ALA A 50 2.00 -1.87 5.38
CA ALA A 50 2.32 -1.66 6.79
C ALA A 50 2.09 -0.20 7.21
N LEU A 51 2.46 0.76 6.36
CA LEU A 51 2.19 2.19 6.56
C LEU A 51 0.69 2.49 6.59
N GLY A 52 -0.10 1.93 5.66
CA GLY A 52 -1.55 2.05 5.66
C GLY A 52 -2.19 1.48 6.94
N PHE A 53 -1.70 0.34 7.42
CA PHE A 53 -2.15 -0.26 8.69
C PHE A 53 -1.83 0.62 9.90
N LEU A 54 -0.62 1.16 9.99
CA LEU A 54 -0.23 2.08 11.06
C LEU A 54 -1.07 3.36 11.06
N LEU A 55 -1.39 3.90 9.88
CA LEU A 55 -2.25 5.08 9.75
C LEU A 55 -3.70 4.80 10.19
N ASP A 56 -4.24 3.64 9.84
CA ASP A 56 -5.58 3.24 10.26
C ASP A 56 -5.64 2.98 11.77
N ALA A 57 -4.63 2.32 12.33
CA ALA A 57 -4.48 2.11 13.76
C ALA A 57 -4.36 3.44 14.53
N TRP A 58 -3.59 4.40 14.00
CA TRP A 58 -3.45 5.74 14.57
C TRP A 58 -4.76 6.56 14.52
N ALA A 59 -5.56 6.39 13.46
CA ALA A 59 -6.87 7.02 13.36
C ALA A 59 -7.87 6.52 14.44
N GLY A 60 -7.57 5.39 15.10
CA GLY A 60 -8.36 4.82 16.19
C GLY A 60 -9.70 4.25 15.74
N PRO A 61 -10.51 3.68 16.66
CA PRO A 61 -11.79 3.08 16.34
C PRO A 61 -12.77 4.08 15.72
N ALA A 62 -13.60 3.63 14.78
CA ALA A 62 -14.66 4.46 14.24
C ALA A 62 -15.66 4.83 15.34
N PRO A 63 -16.15 6.09 15.37
CA PRO A 63 -17.31 6.43 16.18
C PRO A 63 -18.54 5.62 15.75
#